data_AF-A0A947ADE7-F1
#
_entry.id   AF-A0A947ADE7-F1
#
_cell.length_a   1.000
_cell.length_b   1.000
_cell.length_c   1.000
_cell.angle_alpha   90.00
_cell.angle_beta   90.00
_cell.angle_gamma   90.00
#
_symmetry.space_group_name_H-M   'P 1'
#
loop_
_entity.id
_entity.type
_entity.pdbx_description
1 polymer ?
#
loop_
_entity_poly.entity_id
_entity_poly.type
_entity_poly.pdbx_seq_one_letter_code
_entity_poly.pdbx_strand_id
1 'polypeptide(L)'
;MLPTLDEFTPYLTYATPPLLGAFIGYLTNRVAIRMLFRPLKKWRIGPLSIPMTPGVIPSKRHDFAVNIGEMVGEHLLTSEEINNSLKKDAFQEHLYSLIETKIGSFLKKDLGPITSLVAPEYNSYFDIGYKTAKYQIKEALHTH
;
A
#
# COMPACT_ATOMS: atom_id res chain seq x y z
N MET A 1 52.06 -30.92 -37.54
CA MET A 1 52.41 -31.51 -36.22
C MET A 1 51.46 -30.87 -35.23
N LEU A 2 50.49 -31.61 -34.69
CA LEU A 2 49.54 -31.04 -33.72
C LEU A 2 50.33 -30.73 -32.43
N PRO A 3 50.12 -29.57 -31.78
CA PRO A 3 50.77 -29.26 -30.51
C PRO A 3 50.38 -30.34 -29.48
N THR A 4 51.39 -30.89 -28.82
CA THR A 4 51.21 -31.94 -27.81
C THR A 4 50.57 -31.34 -26.55
N LEU A 5 49.81 -32.14 -25.81
CA LEU A 5 49.10 -31.68 -24.61
C LEU A 5 50.04 -31.05 -23.56
N ASP A 6 51.33 -31.38 -23.60
CA ASP A 6 52.38 -30.86 -22.71
C ASP A 6 52.59 -29.34 -22.84
N GLU A 7 52.38 -28.74 -24.02
CA GLU A 7 52.52 -27.28 -24.22
C GLU A 7 51.39 -26.49 -23.52
N PHE A 8 50.23 -27.11 -23.30
CA PHE A 8 49.08 -26.49 -22.63
C PHE A 8 49.06 -26.72 -21.11
N THR A 9 49.85 -27.66 -20.59
CA THR A 9 49.94 -27.97 -19.15
C THR A 9 50.29 -26.78 -18.25
N PRO A 10 51.25 -25.88 -18.59
CA PRO A 10 51.54 -24.73 -17.73
C PRO A 10 50.36 -23.75 -17.66
N TYR A 11 49.70 -23.49 -18.80
CA TYR A 11 48.53 -22.60 -18.85
C TYR A 11 47.36 -23.15 -18.04
N LEU A 12 47.08 -24.46 -18.14
CA LEU A 12 46.06 -25.12 -17.32
C LEU A 12 46.40 -25.01 -15.83
N THR A 13 47.66 -25.21 -15.46
CA THR A 13 48.10 -25.19 -14.06
C THR A 13 47.89 -23.81 -13.42
N TYR A 14 48.13 -22.72 -14.14
CA TYR A 14 47.89 -21.36 -13.64
C TYR A 14 46.41 -20.92 -13.69
N ALA A 15 45.64 -21.41 -14.65
CA ALA A 15 44.22 -21.05 -14.80
C ALA A 15 43.27 -21.85 -13.88
N THR A 16 43.67 -23.07 -13.48
CA THR A 16 42.82 -23.98 -12.69
C THR A 16 42.46 -23.42 -11.30
N PRO A 17 43.41 -22.91 -10.49
CA PRO A 17 43.09 -22.36 -9.17
C PRO A 17 42.08 -21.19 -9.17
N PRO A 18 42.23 -20.13 -10.02
CA PRO A 18 41.26 -19.05 -10.04
C PRO A 18 39.90 -19.48 -10.61
N LEU A 19 39.85 -20.40 -11.58
CA LEU A 19 38.58 -20.95 -12.09
C LEU A 19 37.83 -21.74 -11.00
N LEU A 20 38.53 -22.59 -10.26
CA LEU A 20 37.95 -23.31 -9.13
C LEU A 20 37.49 -22.35 -8.03
N GLY A 21 38.30 -21.34 -7.70
CA GLY A 21 37.94 -20.30 -6.75
C GLY A 21 36.69 -19.53 -7.16
N ALA A 22 36.59 -19.14 -8.44
CA ALA A 22 35.42 -18.47 -8.99
C ALA A 22 34.19 -19.37 -8.95
N PHE A 23 34.32 -20.66 -9.27
CA PHE A 23 33.23 -21.63 -9.22
C PHE A 23 32.71 -21.83 -7.79
N ILE A 24 33.61 -22.07 -6.83
CA ILE A 24 33.26 -22.26 -5.41
C ILE A 24 32.67 -20.96 -4.84
N GLY A 25 33.28 -19.81 -5.16
CA GLY A 25 32.80 -18.50 -4.74
C GLY A 25 31.40 -18.20 -5.28
N TYR A 26 31.16 -18.45 -6.57
CA TYR A 26 29.84 -18.31 -7.17
C TYR A 26 28.80 -19.21 -6.51
N LEU A 27 29.13 -20.50 -6.31
CA LEU A 27 28.22 -21.45 -5.70
C LEU A 27 27.87 -21.06 -4.27
N THR A 28 28.87 -20.68 -3.48
CA THR A 28 28.71 -20.26 -2.08
C THR A 28 27.90 -18.97 -1.99
N ASN A 29 28.19 -17.97 -2.84
CA ASN A 29 27.44 -16.73 -2.89
C ASN A 29 25.96 -16.96 -3.23
N ARG A 30 25.69 -17.84 -4.20
CA ARG A 30 24.30 -18.23 -4.55
C ARG A 30 23.57 -18.84 -3.36
N VAL A 31 24.25 -19.67 -2.56
CA VAL A 31 23.68 -20.25 -1.34
C VAL A 31 23.49 -19.18 -0.26
N ALA A 32 24.46 -18.28 -0.07
CA ALA A 32 24.38 -17.19 0.91
C ALA A 32 23.20 -16.26 0.65
N ILE A 33 23.00 -15.82 -0.60
CA ILE A 33 21.84 -15.01 -0.98
C ILE A 33 20.55 -15.76 -0.66
N ARG A 34 20.48 -17.06 -0.96
CA ARG A 34 19.31 -17.88 -0.62
C ARG A 34 19.09 -17.98 0.89
N MET A 35 20.15 -18.04 1.70
CA MET A 35 20.11 -18.12 3.17
C MET A 35 19.55 -16.85 3.83
N LEU A 36 19.79 -15.67 3.24
CA LEU A 36 19.23 -14.41 3.75
C LEU A 36 17.69 -14.42 3.76
N PHE A 37 17.08 -15.03 2.75
CA PHE A 37 15.61 -15.08 2.59
C PHE A 37 14.99 -16.38 3.13
N ARG A 38 15.73 -17.50 3.13
CA ARG A 38 15.26 -18.83 3.57
C ARG A 38 16.38 -19.48 4.40
N PRO A 39 16.19 -19.84 5.68
CA PRO A 39 15.04 -20.63 6.11
C PRO A 39 14.04 -19.84 6.95
N LEU A 40 12.75 -20.15 6.77
CA LEU A 40 11.64 -19.49 7.48
C LEU A 40 11.54 -19.88 8.95
N LYS A 41 12.15 -21.01 9.33
CA LYS A 41 12.16 -21.57 10.69
C LYS A 41 13.60 -21.86 11.10
N LYS A 42 13.86 -21.77 12.40
CA LYS A 42 15.14 -22.14 12.99
C LYS A 42 15.41 -23.63 12.77
N TRP A 43 16.53 -23.96 12.15
CA TRP A 43 16.94 -25.35 11.96
C TRP A 43 17.79 -25.80 13.14
N ARG A 44 17.56 -27.03 13.60
CA ARG A 44 18.31 -27.67 14.68
C ARG A 44 18.84 -29.00 14.15
N ILE A 45 20.12 -29.27 14.36
CA ILE A 45 20.73 -30.57 14.11
C ILE A 45 21.19 -31.09 15.46
N GLY A 46 20.44 -32.05 16.02
CA GLY A 46 20.65 -32.50 17.40
C GLY A 46 20.47 -31.38 18.43
N PRO A 47 21.38 -31.23 19.41
CA PRO A 47 21.32 -30.15 20.40
C PRO A 47 21.80 -28.78 19.87
N LEU A 48 22.45 -28.74 18.68
CA LEU A 48 23.01 -27.51 18.14
C LEU A 48 22.02 -26.79 17.21
N SER A 49 21.85 -25.49 17.44
CA SER A 49 21.11 -24.62 16.53
C SER A 49 22.03 -24.07 15.46
N ILE A 50 21.60 -24.11 14.19
CA ILE A 50 22.41 -23.60 13.09
C ILE A 50 22.43 -22.05 13.15
N PRO A 51 23.63 -21.42 13.21
CA PRO A 51 23.74 -19.96 13.15
C PRO A 51 23.19 -19.45 11.82
N MET A 52 22.56 -18.26 11.82
CA MET A 52 21.86 -17.71 10.65
C MET A 52 20.61 -18.48 10.17
N THR A 53 19.99 -19.24 11.08
CA THR A 53 18.63 -19.76 10.89
C THR A 53 17.72 -19.29 12.04
N PRO A 54 16.54 -18.70 11.77
CA PRO A 54 15.96 -18.37 10.47
C PRO A 54 16.78 -17.31 9.70
N GLY A 55 16.52 -17.16 8.40
CA GLY A 55 17.19 -16.15 7.57
C GLY A 55 17.05 -14.75 8.16
N VAL A 56 18.02 -13.87 7.89
CA VAL A 56 18.08 -12.53 8.51
C VAL A 56 16.83 -11.70 8.18
N ILE A 57 16.38 -11.72 6.93
CA ILE A 57 15.21 -10.96 6.46
C ILE A 57 13.92 -11.43 7.13
N PRO A 58 13.54 -12.73 7.11
CA PRO A 58 12.34 -13.18 7.79
C PRO A 58 12.40 -12.98 9.31
N SER A 59 13.58 -13.06 9.92
CA SER A 59 13.74 -12.80 11.36
C SER A 59 13.48 -11.33 11.74
N LYS A 60 13.69 -10.40 10.82
CA LYS A 60 13.60 -8.94 11.04
C LYS A 60 12.43 -8.28 10.31
N ARG A 61 11.54 -9.08 9.72
CA ARG A 61 10.40 -8.61 8.92
C ARG A 61 9.50 -7.59 9.62
N HIS A 62 9.33 -7.70 10.95
CA HIS A 62 8.48 -6.79 11.71
C HIS A 62 9.13 -5.42 11.85
N ASP A 63 10.38 -5.38 12.33
CA ASP A 63 11.20 -4.17 12.44
C ASP A 63 11.28 -3.45 11.07
N PHE A 64 11.49 -4.20 9.99
CA PHE A 64 11.48 -3.64 8.64
C PHE A 64 10.12 -3.06 8.23
N ALA A 65 9.02 -3.74 8.54
CA ALA A 65 7.68 -3.25 8.20
C ALA A 65 7.34 -1.94 8.93
N VAL A 66 7.73 -1.83 10.20
CA VAL A 66 7.56 -0.59 10.99
C VAL A 66 8.36 0.55 10.38
N ASN A 67 9.66 0.36 10.13
CA ASN A 67 10.53 1.40 9.60
C ASN A 67 10.11 1.84 8.19
N ILE A 68 9.68 0.91 7.33
CA ILE A 68 9.15 1.24 6.01
C ILE A 68 7.83 2.02 6.14
N GLY A 69 6.95 1.59 7.05
CA GLY A 69 5.68 2.28 7.31
C GLY A 69 5.88 3.71 7.80
N GLU A 70 6.83 3.93 8.71
CA GLU A 70 7.21 5.25 9.19
C GLU A 70 7.75 6.12 8.06
N MET A 71 8.71 5.62 7.26
CA MET A 71 9.25 6.35 6.11
C MET A 71 8.16 6.70 5.08
N VAL A 72 7.26 5.77 4.78
CA VAL A 72 6.13 6.01 3.85
C VAL A 72 5.15 7.02 4.42
N GLY A 73 4.85 6.95 5.73
CA GLY A 73 3.97 7.90 6.41
C GLY A 73 4.55 9.32 6.41
N GLU A 74 5.84 9.44 6.68
CA GLU A 74 6.56 10.71 6.74
C GLU A 74 6.78 11.36 5.36
N HIS A 75 6.80 10.59 4.27
CA HIS A 75 7.26 11.11 2.97
C HIS A 75 6.32 10.89 1.79
N LEU A 76 5.31 10.00 1.87
CA LEU A 76 4.39 9.74 0.75
C LEU A 76 2.92 10.01 1.11
N LEU A 77 2.61 10.04 2.40
CA LEU A 77 1.27 10.28 2.95
C LEU A 77 1.26 11.52 3.83
N THR A 78 2.11 12.49 3.52
CA THR A 78 2.10 13.77 4.24
C THR A 78 0.77 14.48 4.00
N SER A 79 0.30 15.24 4.99
CA SER A 79 -0.93 16.05 4.86
C SER A 79 -0.88 16.97 3.63
N GLU A 80 0.31 17.44 3.26
CA GLU A 80 0.54 18.29 2.10
C GLU A 80 0.37 17.52 0.78
N GLU A 81 0.96 16.33 0.65
CA GLU A 81 0.80 15.49 -0.56
C GLU A 81 -0.64 15.01 -0.74
N ILE A 82 -1.32 14.65 0.35
CA ILE A 82 -2.75 14.30 0.31
C ILE A 82 -3.56 15.50 -0.17
N ASN A 83 -3.36 16.68 0.42
CA ASN A 83 -4.07 17.90 0.01
C ASN A 83 -3.80 18.25 -1.46
N ASN A 84 -2.55 18.15 -1.90
CA ASN A 84 -2.18 18.38 -3.29
C ASN A 84 -2.82 17.35 -4.23
N SER A 85 -2.92 16.09 -3.82
CA SER A 85 -3.59 15.04 -4.60
C SER A 85 -5.11 15.28 -4.69
N LEU A 86 -5.74 15.72 -3.61
CA LEU A 86 -7.16 16.08 -3.59
C LEU A 86 -7.46 17.30 -4.46
N LYS A 87 -6.54 18.27 -4.53
CA LYS A 87 -6.69 19.48 -5.37
C LYS A 87 -6.49 19.23 -6.87
N LYS A 88 -5.99 18.06 -7.28
CA LYS A 88 -5.82 17.76 -8.71
C LYS A 88 -7.17 17.76 -9.41
N ASP A 89 -7.22 18.42 -10.57
CA ASP A 89 -8.44 18.55 -11.37
C ASP A 89 -9.08 17.19 -11.64
N ALA A 90 -8.29 16.18 -11.99
CA ALA A 90 -8.78 14.82 -12.23
C ALA A 90 -9.53 14.20 -11.02
N PHE A 91 -9.08 14.46 -9.80
CA PHE A 91 -9.75 13.97 -8.59
C PHE A 91 -11.03 14.78 -8.31
N GLN A 92 -10.98 16.09 -8.52
CA GLN A 92 -12.14 16.98 -8.37
C GLN A 92 -13.24 16.62 -9.38
N GLU A 93 -12.91 16.46 -10.66
CA GLU A 93 -13.84 16.02 -11.70
C GLU A 93 -14.47 14.66 -11.36
N HIS A 94 -13.67 13.72 -10.88
CA HIS A 94 -14.19 12.43 -10.44
C HIS A 94 -15.13 12.58 -9.23
N LEU A 95 -14.78 13.41 -8.25
CA LEU A 95 -15.67 13.71 -7.12
C LEU A 95 -16.98 14.36 -7.57
N TYR A 96 -16.94 15.36 -8.47
CA TYR A 96 -18.13 16.02 -8.99
C TYR A 96 -19.04 15.03 -9.71
N SER A 97 -18.49 14.18 -10.58
CA SER A 97 -19.29 13.17 -11.28
C SER A 97 -19.90 12.13 -10.33
N LEU A 98 -19.19 11.72 -9.28
CA LEU A 98 -19.73 10.84 -8.25
C LEU A 98 -20.86 11.50 -7.46
N ILE A 99 -20.70 12.77 -7.08
CA ILE A 99 -21.73 13.54 -6.38
C ILE A 99 -22.95 13.70 -7.27
N GLU A 100 -22.79 14.11 -8.53
CA GLU A 100 -23.87 14.26 -9.50
C GLU A 100 -24.61 12.93 -9.72
N THR A 101 -23.87 11.83 -9.88
CA THR A 101 -24.47 10.50 -10.04
C THR A 101 -25.22 10.06 -8.79
N LYS A 102 -24.65 10.25 -7.59
CA LYS A 102 -25.30 9.92 -6.31
C LYS A 102 -26.54 10.77 -6.11
N ILE A 103 -26.44 12.09 -6.22
CA ILE A 103 -27.57 13.02 -6.06
C ILE A 103 -28.64 12.73 -7.10
N GLY A 104 -28.28 12.55 -8.37
CA GLY A 104 -29.21 12.18 -9.43
C GLY A 104 -29.91 10.85 -9.15
N SER A 105 -29.20 9.85 -8.61
CA SER A 105 -29.80 8.57 -8.21
C SER A 105 -30.70 8.68 -6.99
N PHE A 106 -30.38 9.57 -6.03
CA PHE A 106 -31.17 9.81 -4.84
C PHE A 106 -32.44 10.62 -5.17
N LEU A 107 -32.34 11.63 -6.03
CA LEU A 107 -33.48 12.47 -6.46
C LEU A 107 -34.42 11.74 -7.42
N LYS A 108 -33.91 10.80 -8.24
CA LYS A 108 -34.74 9.94 -9.11
C LYS A 108 -35.40 8.79 -8.37
N LYS A 109 -34.85 8.40 -7.21
CA LYS A 109 -35.61 7.60 -6.27
C LYS A 109 -36.73 8.51 -5.78
N ASP A 110 -37.99 8.14 -5.97
CA ASP A 110 -39.13 8.87 -5.39
C ASP A 110 -38.98 8.87 -3.86
N LEU A 111 -38.15 9.79 -3.39
CA LEU A 111 -38.15 10.28 -2.04
C LEU A 111 -39.52 10.93 -1.97
N GLY A 112 -40.46 10.28 -1.27
CA GLY A 112 -41.75 10.88 -0.99
C GLY A 112 -41.58 12.26 -0.32
N PRO A 113 -42.65 12.90 0.15
CA PRO A 113 -42.52 14.19 0.85
C PRO A 113 -41.35 14.15 1.86
N ILE A 114 -40.57 15.24 1.95
CA ILE A 114 -39.28 15.33 2.69
C ILE A 114 -39.39 14.77 4.13
N THR A 115 -40.60 14.73 4.68
CA THR A 115 -41.01 14.06 5.91
C THR A 115 -40.75 12.55 5.98
N SER A 116 -40.49 11.87 4.85
CA SER A 116 -40.20 10.44 4.76
C SER A 116 -38.71 10.09 4.90
N LEU A 117 -37.82 11.09 4.76
CA LEU A 117 -36.38 10.97 4.95
C LEU A 117 -35.91 11.30 6.36
N VAL A 118 -36.76 12.00 7.12
CA VAL A 118 -36.54 12.33 8.52
C VAL A 118 -37.02 11.14 9.34
N ALA A 119 -36.17 10.63 10.24
CA ALA A 119 -36.57 9.56 11.16
C ALA A 119 -37.88 9.96 11.87
N PRO A 120 -38.84 9.04 12.07
CA PRO A 120 -40.18 9.37 12.57
C PRO A 120 -40.18 10.12 13.91
N GLU A 121 -39.11 10.00 14.67
CA GLU A 121 -38.87 10.66 15.96
C GLU A 121 -38.60 12.17 15.85
N TYR A 122 -38.21 12.69 14.67
CA TYR A 122 -37.91 14.12 14.43
C TYR A 122 -38.98 14.86 13.61
N ASN A 123 -40.05 14.18 13.17
CA ASN A 123 -41.11 14.79 12.37
C ASN A 123 -41.76 16.01 13.05
N SER A 124 -41.88 16.00 14.38
CA SER A 124 -42.45 17.10 15.17
C SER A 124 -41.64 18.39 15.08
N TYR A 125 -40.31 18.30 15.05
CA TYR A 125 -39.44 19.47 14.94
C TYR A 125 -39.40 20.01 13.51
N PHE A 126 -39.47 19.11 12.53
CA PHE A 126 -39.46 19.45 11.12
C PHE A 126 -40.74 20.20 10.70
N ASP A 127 -41.90 19.78 11.21
CA ASP A 127 -43.20 20.41 10.91
C ASP A 127 -43.31 21.81 11.52
N ILE A 128 -42.76 22.00 12.72
CA ILE A 128 -42.67 23.32 13.37
C ILE A 128 -41.73 24.22 12.56
N GLY A 129 -40.55 23.73 12.19
CA GLY A 129 -39.59 24.49 11.39
C GLY A 129 -40.16 24.93 10.04
N TYR A 130 -40.85 24.04 9.33
CA TYR A 130 -41.48 24.37 8.04
C TYR A 130 -42.62 25.38 8.19
N LYS A 131 -43.48 25.25 9.22
CA LYS A 131 -44.54 26.23 9.50
C LYS A 131 -43.97 27.61 9.82
N THR A 132 -42.94 27.68 10.67
CA THR A 132 -42.31 28.94 11.05
C THR A 132 -41.61 29.59 9.86
N ALA A 133 -40.86 28.83 9.07
CA ALA A 133 -40.22 29.34 7.86
C ALA A 133 -41.26 29.87 6.85
N LYS A 134 -42.35 29.13 6.62
CA LYS A 134 -43.44 29.56 5.75
C LYS A 134 -44.15 30.82 6.27
N TYR A 135 -44.30 30.95 7.59
CA TYR A 135 -44.87 32.15 8.19
C TYR A 135 -43.96 33.36 8.00
N GLN A 136 -42.67 33.22 8.27
CA GLN A 136 -41.69 34.30 8.10
C GLN A 136 -41.57 34.74 6.64
N ILE A 137 -41.60 33.80 5.69
CA ILE A 137 -41.61 34.12 4.25
C ILE A 137 -42.90 34.84 3.86
N LYS A 138 -44.06 34.39 4.35
CA LYS A 138 -45.35 35.02 4.08
C LYS A 138 -45.44 36.43 4.68
N GLU A 139 -44.86 36.64 5.84
CA GLU A 139 -44.80 37.93 6.53
C GLU A 139 -43.82 38.90 5.85
N ALA A 140 -42.67 38.40 5.40
CA ALA A 140 -41.71 39.15 4.59
C ALA A 140 -42.29 39.57 3.22
N LEU A 141 -43.18 38.77 2.64
CA LEU A 141 -43.85 39.08 1.37
C LEU A 141 -45.07 40.01 1.50
N HIS A 142 -45.65 40.15 2.70
CA HIS A 142 -46.79 41.04 2.94
C HIS A 142 -46.41 42.47 3.33
N THR A 143 -45.11 42.77 3.43
CA THR A 143 -44.56 44.08 3.83
C THR A 143 -44.10 44.93 2.62
N HIS A 144 -44.44 44.52 1.38
CA HIS A 144 -44.29 45.33 0.17
C HIS A 144 -45.55 45.29 -0.70
#